data_AF-A0A7W1QK10-F1
#
_entry.id   AF-A0A7W1QK10-F1
#
_cell.length_a   1.000
_cell.length_b   1.000
_cell.length_c   1.000
_cell.angle_alpha   90.00
_cell.angle_beta   90.00
_cell.angle_gamma   90.00
#
_symmetry.space_group_name_H-M   'P 1'
#
loop_
_entity.id
_entity.type
_entity.pdbx_description
1 polymer ?
#
loop_
_entity_poly.entity_id
_entity_poly.type
_entity_poly.pdbx_seq_one_letter_code
_entity_poly.pdbx_strand_id
1 'polypeptide(L)' 'MAHIDECVPGRQARIRQSGVARVAGKTGTIVEVSRIRRPPTGPLQDRVTVSIPAHGEIVVTPDEVEVLPN' A
#
# COMPACT_ATOMS: atom_id res chain seq x y z
N MET A 1 8.21 -1.52 -9.63
CA MET A 1 7.72 -2.12 -8.37
C MET A 1 8.16 -1.17 -7.28
N ALA A 2 7.23 -0.73 -6.42
CA ALA A 2 7.61 0.24 -5.40
C ALA A 2 8.37 -0.48 -4.28
N HIS A 3 9.55 0.03 -3.92
CA HIS A 3 10.19 -0.40 -2.67
C HIS A 3 9.46 0.23 -1.48
N ILE A 4 9.46 -0.43 -0.32
CA ILE A 4 8.84 0.13 0.90
C ILE A 4 9.38 1.53 1.23
N ASP A 5 10.65 1.81 0.91
CA ASP A 5 11.29 3.12 1.15
C ASP A 5 10.69 4.24 0.27
N GLU A 6 10.00 3.90 -0.81
CA GLU A 6 9.29 4.85 -1.68
C GLU A 6 7.86 5.13 -1.18
N CYS A 7 7.32 4.21 -0.37
CA CYS A 7 6.00 4.31 0.22
C CYS A 7 6.06 5.24 1.43
N VAL A 8 5.86 6.54 1.19
CA VAL A 8 5.91 7.56 2.24
C VAL A 8 4.50 8.08 2.52
N PRO A 9 4.06 8.16 3.79
CA PRO A 9 2.79 8.78 4.14
C PRO A 9 2.63 10.18 3.54
N GLY A 10 1.46 10.47 3.00
CA GLY A 10 1.14 11.70 2.27
C GLY A 10 1.39 11.64 0.76
N ARG A 11 2.13 10.65 0.25
CA ARG A 11 2.29 10.46 -1.21
C ARG A 11 1.05 9.81 -1.82
N GLN A 12 0.82 10.09 -3.10
CA GLN A 12 -0.18 9.36 -3.87
C GLN A 12 0.38 8.04 -4.37
N ALA A 13 -0.46 7.02 -4.33
CA ALA A 13 -0.16 5.70 -4.87
C ALA A 13 -1.34 5.17 -5.67
N ARG A 14 -1.03 4.54 -6.80
CA ARG A 14 -2.00 3.80 -7.60
C ARG A 14 -1.91 2.32 -7.25
N ILE A 15 -3.05 1.69 -7.00
CA ILE A 15 -3.12 0.25 -6.78
C ILE A 15 -2.97 -0.44 -8.14
N ARG A 16 -1.90 -1.21 -8.34
CA ARG A 16 -1.69 -1.96 -9.57
C ARG A 16 -2.49 -3.26 -9.57
N GLN A 17 -2.33 -4.01 -8.49
CA GLN A 17 -2.94 -5.31 -8.27
C GLN A 17 -3.33 -5.35 -6.80
N SER A 18 -4.48 -5.92 -6.48
CA SER A 18 -4.88 -6.09 -5.08
C SER A 18 -5.74 -7.33 -4.97
N GLY A 19 -5.60 -8.05 -3.85
CA GLY A 19 -6.57 -9.06 -3.44
C GLY A 19 -8.01 -8.52 -3.33
N VAL A 20 -8.18 -7.20 -3.29
CA VAL A 20 -9.48 -6.52 -3.33
C VAL A 20 -9.74 -5.97 -4.75
N ALA A 21 -10.44 -6.73 -5.59
CA ALA A 21 -10.66 -6.38 -7.00
C ALA A 21 -11.26 -4.97 -7.24
N ARG A 22 -12.09 -4.47 -6.32
CA ARG A 22 -12.79 -3.17 -6.48
C ARG A 22 -11.86 -1.94 -6.42
N VAL A 23 -10.63 -2.10 -5.95
CA VAL A 23 -9.66 -1.00 -5.78
C VAL A 23 -8.49 -1.07 -6.75
N ALA A 24 -8.35 -2.16 -7.51
CA ALA A 24 -7.35 -2.27 -8.56
C ALA A 24 -7.51 -1.13 -9.59
N GLY A 25 -6.41 -0.49 -9.93
CA GLY A 25 -6.34 0.65 -10.83
C GLY A 25 -6.64 2.01 -10.20
N LYS A 26 -7.15 2.07 -8.97
CA LYS A 26 -7.51 3.32 -8.29
C LYS A 26 -6.31 4.00 -7.63
N THR A 27 -6.41 5.31 -7.49
CA THR A 27 -5.42 6.12 -6.80
C THR A 27 -5.94 6.49 -5.41
N GLY A 28 -5.05 6.48 -4.43
CA GLY A 28 -5.29 6.97 -3.09
C GLY A 28 -4.04 7.58 -2.49
N THR A 29 -4.17 8.00 -1.23
CA THR A 29 -3.05 8.58 -0.46
C THR A 29 -2.53 7.52 0.50
N ILE A 30 -1.21 7.36 0.55
CA ILE A 30 -0.57 6.53 1.57
C ILE A 30 -0.78 7.21 2.93
N VAL A 31 -1.41 6.53 3.87
CA VAL A 31 -1.67 7.06 5.22
C VAL A 31 -0.80 6.41 6.28
N GLU A 32 -0.35 5.16 6.05
CA GLU A 32 0.52 4.44 6.98
C GLU A 32 1.41 3.48 6.21
N VAL A 33 2.64 3.30 6.70
CA VAL A 33 3.53 2.22 6.29
C VAL A 33 4.07 1.53 7.52
N SER A 34 3.90 0.21 7.60
CA SER A 34 4.31 -0.58 8.75
C SER A 34 5.03 -1.85 8.33
N ARG A 35 5.94 -2.30 9.20
CA ARG A 35 6.71 -3.53 9.07
C ARG A 35 6.34 -4.46 10.20
N ILE A 36 5.65 -5.56 9.89
CA ILE A 36 5.13 -6.49 10.91
C ILE A 36 5.69 -7.90 10.74
N ARG A 37 5.86 -8.63 11.84
CA ARG A 37 6.12 -10.08 11.82
C ARG A 37 4.91 -10.81 12.37
N ARG A 38 4.26 -11.63 11.54
CA ARG A 38 3.13 -12.47 11.99
C ARG A 38 3.18 -13.84 11.31
N PRO A 39 3.42 -14.94 12.05
CA PRO A 39 3.75 -15.05 13.48
C PRO A 39 5.08 -14.34 13.84
N PRO A 40 5.44 -14.15 15.13
CA PRO A 40 6.66 -13.44 15.53
C PRO A 40 7.97 -14.02 14.95
N THR A 41 7.99 -15.33 14.69
CA THR A 41 9.08 -16.06 14.03
C THR A 41 9.00 -16.04 12.50
N GLY A 42 7.92 -15.48 11.95
CA GLY A 42 7.67 -15.40 10.53
C GLY A 42 8.51 -14.33 9.83
N PRO A 43 8.46 -14.31 8.49
CA PRO A 43 9.12 -13.30 7.70
C PRO A 43 8.56 -11.91 8.02
N LEU A 44 9.41 -10.89 7.88
CA LEU A 44 8.98 -9.50 7.98
C LEU A 44 8.08 -9.19 6.77
N GLN A 45 6.91 -8.62 7.04
CA GLN A 45 5.95 -8.22 6.03
C GLN A 45 5.83 -6.71 6.02
N ASP A 46 6.05 -6.14 4.85
CA ASP A 46 5.83 -4.73 4.57
C ASP A 46 4.35 -4.52 4.24
N ARG A 47 3.73 -3.54 4.91
CA ARG A 47 2.34 -3.16 4.71
C ARG A 47 2.23 -1.69 4.43
N VAL A 48 1.42 -1.35 3.44
CA VAL A 48 1.10 0.01 3.04
C VAL A 48 -0.40 0.18 3.16
N THR A 49 -0.83 1.13 3.97
CA THR A 49 -2.24 1.52 4.08
C THR A 49 -2.49 2.69 3.15
N VAL A 50 -3.41 2.51 2.20
CA VAL A 50 -3.80 3.52 1.22
C VAL A 50 -5.25 3.91 1.45
N SER A 51 -5.51 5.20 1.64
CA SER A 51 -6.85 5.77 1.71
C SER A 51 -7.32 6.13 0.30
N ILE A 52 -8.36 5.46 -0.17
CA ILE A 52 -8.93 5.65 -1.50
C ILE A 52 -10.27 6.39 -1.36
N PRO A 53 -10.45 7.54 -2.04
CA PRO A 53 -11.71 8.28 -2.04
C PRO A 53 -12.91 7.38 -2.41
N ALA A 54 -14.00 7.48 -1.64
CA ALA A 54 -15.21 6.65 -1.79
C ALA A 54 -15.05 5.13 -1.54
N HIS A 55 -13.85 4.65 -1.17
CA HIS A 55 -13.60 3.22 -0.90
C HIS A 55 -13.06 2.95 0.51
N GLY A 56 -12.55 3.98 1.18
CA GLY A 56 -11.96 3.87 2.51
C GLY A 56 -10.50 3.44 2.46
N GLU A 57 -10.00 2.93 3.59
CA GLU A 57 -8.63 2.48 3.73
C GLU A 57 -8.48 1.02 3.34
N ILE A 58 -7.41 0.72 2.61
CA ILE A 58 -7.02 -0.64 2.25
C ILE A 58 -5.58 -0.89 2.66
N VAL A 59 -5.28 -2.13 3.03
CA VAL A 59 -3.92 -2.59 3.33
C VAL A 59 -3.45 -3.44 2.17
N VAL A 60 -2.30 -3.06 1.60
CA VAL A 60 -1.66 -3.70 0.45
C VAL A 60 -0.16 -3.87 0.71
N THR A 61 0.51 -4.67 -0.10
CA THR A 61 1.97 -4.75 -0.08
C THR A 61 2.60 -3.65 -0.94
N PRO A 62 3.89 -3.30 -0.75
CA PRO A 62 4.57 -2.35 -1.63
C PRO A 62 4.56 -2.76 -3.11
N ASP A 63 4.64 -4.06 -3.41
CA ASP A 63 4.63 -4.58 -4.78
C ASP A 63 3.28 -4.38 -5.51
N GLU A 64 2.20 -4.27 -4.73
CA GLU A 64 0.84 -4.06 -5.21
C GLU A 64 0.55 -2.60 -5.59
N VAL A 65 1.46 -1.67 -5.27
CA VAL A 65 1.28 -0.25 -5.53
C VAL A 65 2.36 0.35 -6.44
N GLU A 66 1.97 1.43 -7.09
CA GLU A 66 2.85 2.31 -7.85
C GLU A 66 2.78 3.70 -7.22
N VAL A 67 3.88 4.14 -6.61
CA VAL A 67 3.93 5.46 -5.99
C VAL A 67 4.09 6.51 -7.09
N LEU A 68 3.18 7.48 -7.13
CA LEU A 68 3.17 8.50 -8.15
C LEU A 68 4.25 9.57 -7.87
N PRO A 69 4.84 10.17 -8.92
CA PRO A 69 5.70 11.33 -8.75
C PRO A 69 4.87 12.50 -8.18
N ASN A 70 5.49 13.28 -7.28
CA ASN A 70 4.90 14.50 -6.75
C ASN A 70 4.80 15.59 -7.81
#